data_AF-A0A536UDY0-F1
#
_entry.id   AF-A0A536UDY0-F1
#
_cell.length_a   1.000
_cell.length_b   1.000
_cell.length_c   1.000
_cell.angle_alpha   90.00
_cell.angle_beta   90.00
_cell.angle_gamma   90.00
#
_symmetry.space_group_name_H-M   'P 1'
#
loop_
_entity.id
_entity.type
_entity.pdbx_description
1 polymer ?
#
loop_
_entity_poly.entity_id
_entity_poly.type
_entity_poly.pdbx_seq_one_letter_code
_entity_poly.pdbx_strand_id
1 'polypeptide(L)'
;KDWGLRAHFYVATAAKTLANAFYGQPVSHAYFEGCSNGGRQALMMAQNYPTLFDGIAAGAPSNFYPDVLMWLLWSGVHQTPVLGQPAVVSPAKRTAITQRVLQACDAIDGLVDGQITNPRACVFNIDSMGPAGDNTLTAAELAVVKAMYAGTTSETGQQRYTGAKFGSEADFDPNFADNGGYGPFIGHFVYGVLSPPFDWRRDVNFSTVYDQAKAALSPITAAPSPDLTAFKNHGGKLIQFAGWNDSVVPPDGSVNYYHSLALFEKLHTL
;
A
#
# COMPACT_ATOMS: atom_id res chain seq x y z
N LYS A 1 -19.06 -6.22 -1.91
CA LYS A 1 -18.65 -7.48 -2.58
C LYS A 1 -18.24 -7.26 -4.04
N ASP A 2 -18.98 -6.49 -4.84
CA ASP A 2 -18.59 -6.17 -6.23
C ASP A 2 -17.21 -5.54 -6.34
N TRP A 3 -16.99 -4.41 -5.67
CA TRP A 3 -15.70 -3.72 -5.64
C TRP A 3 -14.53 -4.59 -5.13
N GLY A 4 -14.81 -5.45 -4.14
CA GLY A 4 -13.80 -6.23 -3.45
C GLY A 4 -13.33 -7.47 -4.21
N LEU A 5 -14.27 -8.22 -4.79
CA LEU A 5 -14.03 -9.59 -5.26
C LEU A 5 -14.61 -9.88 -6.65
N ARG A 6 -15.90 -9.58 -6.88
CA ARG A 6 -16.66 -10.21 -7.99
C ARG A 6 -16.78 -9.38 -9.28
N ALA A 7 -16.56 -8.06 -9.25
CA ALA A 7 -16.81 -7.23 -10.44
C ALA A 7 -15.97 -7.69 -11.64
N HIS A 8 -14.67 -7.92 -11.42
CA HIS A 8 -13.74 -8.37 -12.47
C HIS A 8 -14.07 -9.76 -13.00
N PHE A 9 -14.56 -10.66 -12.15
CA PHE A 9 -15.06 -11.97 -12.59
C PHE A 9 -16.20 -11.83 -13.60
N TYR A 10 -17.22 -11.03 -13.27
CA TYR A 10 -18.38 -10.85 -14.15
C TYR A 10 -18.01 -10.14 -15.45
N VAL A 11 -17.22 -9.06 -15.35
CA VAL A 11 -16.81 -8.29 -16.53
C VAL A 11 -15.96 -9.14 -17.47
N ALA A 12 -14.98 -9.88 -16.96
CA ALA A 12 -14.12 -10.74 -17.78
C ALA A 12 -14.91 -11.89 -18.41
N THR A 13 -15.83 -12.52 -17.67
CA THR A 13 -16.69 -13.59 -18.20
C THR A 13 -17.59 -13.09 -19.33
N ALA A 14 -18.23 -11.94 -19.13
CA ALA A 14 -19.07 -11.30 -20.14
C ALA A 14 -18.24 -10.90 -21.38
N ALA A 15 -17.07 -10.29 -21.18
CA ALA A 15 -16.17 -9.89 -22.26
C ALA A 15 -15.71 -11.09 -23.11
N LYS A 16 -15.32 -12.20 -22.47
CA LYS A 16 -14.95 -13.45 -23.16
C LYS A 16 -16.11 -14.02 -23.98
N THR A 17 -17.33 -13.97 -23.44
CA THR A 17 -18.55 -14.42 -24.14
C THR A 17 -18.83 -13.56 -25.38
N LEU A 18 -18.77 -12.24 -25.23
CA LEU A 18 -18.98 -11.29 -26.32
C LEU A 18 -17.90 -11.42 -27.40
N ALA A 19 -16.64 -11.59 -26.99
CA ALA A 19 -15.54 -11.82 -27.93
C ALA A 19 -15.75 -13.08 -28.76
N ASN A 20 -16.17 -14.19 -28.14
CA ASN A 20 -16.47 -15.42 -28.86
C ASN A 20 -17.65 -15.26 -29.84
N ALA A 21 -18.71 -14.56 -29.44
CA ALA A 21 -19.85 -14.31 -30.30
C ALA A 21 -19.50 -13.42 -31.51
N PHE A 22 -18.62 -12.43 -31.32
CA PHE A 22 -18.24 -11.48 -32.35
C PHE A 22 -17.17 -12.03 -33.32
N TYR A 23 -16.15 -12.70 -32.79
CA TYR A 23 -15.02 -13.20 -33.58
C TYR A 23 -15.19 -14.67 -34.03
N GLY A 24 -16.22 -15.37 -33.55
CA GLY A 24 -16.48 -16.77 -33.92
C GLY A 24 -15.53 -17.79 -33.30
N GLN A 25 -14.69 -17.38 -32.35
CA GLN A 25 -13.71 -18.24 -31.67
C GLN A 25 -13.39 -17.73 -30.25
N PRO A 26 -13.06 -18.62 -29.29
CA PRO A 26 -12.73 -18.23 -27.93
C PRO A 26 -11.41 -17.44 -27.87
N VAL A 27 -11.26 -16.62 -26.83
CA VAL A 27 -9.98 -15.94 -26.58
C VAL A 27 -8.87 -16.97 -26.35
N SER A 28 -7.73 -16.81 -27.05
CA SER A 28 -6.59 -17.72 -26.89
C SER A 28 -5.84 -17.49 -25.59
N HIS A 29 -5.74 -16.23 -25.16
CA HIS A 29 -5.17 -15.81 -23.88
C HIS A 29 -5.93 -14.60 -23.32
N ALA A 30 -5.95 -14.47 -22.00
CA ALA A 30 -6.51 -13.36 -21.27
C ALA A 30 -5.50 -12.83 -20.24
N TYR A 31 -5.33 -11.51 -20.22
CA TYR A 31 -4.39 -10.84 -19.33
C TYR A 31 -5.10 -9.87 -18.39
N PHE A 32 -4.60 -9.77 -17.16
CA PHE A 32 -5.01 -8.75 -16.20
C PHE A 32 -3.80 -7.91 -15.82
N GLU A 33 -3.91 -6.59 -15.96
CA GLU A 33 -2.91 -5.65 -15.47
C GLU A 33 -3.59 -4.67 -14.52
N GLY A 34 -2.97 -4.40 -13.37
CA GLY A 34 -3.42 -3.36 -12.48
C GLY A 34 -2.33 -2.91 -11.52
N CYS A 35 -2.40 -1.63 -11.13
CA CYS A 35 -1.50 -1.00 -10.17
C CYS A 35 -2.27 -0.52 -8.92
N SER A 36 -1.63 -0.49 -7.74
CA SER A 36 -2.26 -0.08 -6.48
C SER A 36 -3.47 -0.98 -6.13
N ASN A 37 -4.68 -0.41 -6.00
CA ASN A 37 -5.92 -1.18 -5.88
C ASN A 37 -6.14 -2.12 -7.08
N GLY A 38 -5.68 -1.76 -8.28
CA GLY A 38 -5.65 -2.66 -9.42
C GLY A 38 -4.71 -3.85 -9.21
N GLY A 39 -3.55 -3.65 -8.57
CA GLY A 39 -2.61 -4.72 -8.22
C GLY A 39 -3.21 -5.68 -7.19
N ARG A 40 -3.91 -5.14 -6.18
CA ARG A 40 -4.75 -5.93 -5.26
C ARG A 40 -5.76 -6.77 -6.04
N GLN A 41 -6.51 -6.16 -6.96
CA GLN A 41 -7.50 -6.86 -7.78
C GLN A 41 -6.87 -7.94 -8.67
N ALA A 42 -5.69 -7.69 -9.20
CA ALA A 42 -4.89 -8.66 -9.96
C ALA A 42 -4.61 -9.92 -9.10
N LEU A 43 -4.10 -9.72 -7.88
CA LEU A 43 -3.84 -10.82 -6.94
C LEU A 43 -5.13 -11.49 -6.44
N MET A 44 -6.24 -10.74 -6.29
CA MET A 44 -7.56 -11.31 -6.00
C MET A 44 -8.00 -12.28 -7.11
N MET A 45 -7.78 -11.93 -8.38
CA MET A 45 -8.12 -12.82 -9.51
C MET A 45 -7.27 -14.08 -9.51
N ALA A 46 -5.96 -13.96 -9.26
CA ALA A 46 -5.08 -15.13 -9.14
C ALA A 46 -5.53 -16.11 -8.04
N GLN A 47 -5.89 -15.58 -6.86
CA GLN A 47 -6.25 -16.41 -5.70
C GLN A 47 -7.67 -17.00 -5.78
N ASN A 48 -8.65 -16.24 -6.29
CA ASN A 48 -10.06 -16.62 -6.21
C ASN A 48 -10.66 -17.11 -7.54
N TYR A 49 -10.07 -16.72 -8.67
CA TYR A 49 -10.54 -17.08 -10.01
C TYR A 49 -9.35 -17.53 -10.88
N PRO A 50 -8.64 -18.59 -10.48
CA PRO A 50 -7.31 -18.92 -10.99
C PRO A 50 -7.25 -19.26 -12.49
N THR A 51 -8.38 -19.55 -13.12
CA THR A 51 -8.47 -19.88 -14.56
C THR A 51 -9.00 -18.72 -15.40
N LEU A 52 -9.27 -17.56 -14.78
CA LEU A 52 -9.88 -16.42 -15.47
C LEU A 52 -8.87 -15.67 -16.34
N PHE A 53 -7.58 -15.70 -16.01
CA PHE A 53 -6.51 -15.03 -16.74
C PHE A 53 -5.28 -15.94 -16.83
N ASP A 54 -4.61 -15.94 -17.98
CA ASP A 54 -3.38 -16.70 -18.24
C ASP A 54 -2.13 -15.93 -17.75
N GLY A 55 -2.19 -14.60 -17.79
CA GLY A 55 -1.10 -13.72 -17.35
C GLY A 55 -1.61 -12.57 -16.50
N ILE A 56 -0.90 -12.28 -15.40
CA ILE A 56 -1.24 -11.20 -14.47
C ILE A 56 -0.01 -10.33 -14.23
N ALA A 57 -0.18 -9.02 -14.34
CA ALA A 57 0.79 -8.02 -13.92
C ALA A 57 0.19 -7.21 -12.74
N ALA A 58 0.80 -7.35 -11.56
CA ALA A 58 0.37 -6.74 -10.31
C ALA A 58 1.39 -5.67 -9.86
N GLY A 59 1.11 -4.42 -10.19
CA GLY A 59 1.91 -3.27 -9.77
C GLY A 59 1.49 -2.75 -8.38
N ALA A 60 2.46 -2.42 -7.52
CA ALA A 60 2.27 -1.88 -6.18
C ALA A 60 1.02 -2.43 -5.45
N PRO A 61 0.86 -3.77 -5.36
CA PRO A 61 -0.41 -4.35 -4.95
C PRO A 61 -0.76 -4.01 -3.50
N SER A 62 -1.94 -3.43 -3.28
CA SER A 62 -2.51 -3.21 -1.94
C SER A 62 -3.21 -4.46 -1.41
N ASN A 63 -2.58 -5.64 -1.54
CA ASN A 63 -3.17 -6.94 -1.22
C ASN A 63 -3.47 -7.13 0.27
N PHE A 64 -2.70 -6.50 1.14
CA PHE A 64 -3.02 -6.33 2.56
C PHE A 64 -3.95 -5.12 2.77
N TYR A 65 -5.07 -5.08 2.04
CA TYR A 65 -5.88 -3.87 1.87
C TYR A 65 -6.30 -3.18 3.19
N PRO A 66 -6.78 -3.90 4.23
CA PRO A 66 -7.17 -3.24 5.48
C PRO A 66 -5.96 -2.62 6.20
N ASP A 67 -4.79 -3.28 6.13
CA ASP A 67 -3.55 -2.76 6.72
C ASP A 67 -3.08 -1.49 5.98
N VAL A 68 -3.13 -1.49 4.64
CA VAL A 68 -2.85 -0.31 3.80
C VAL A 68 -3.84 0.82 4.08
N LEU A 69 -5.13 0.53 4.23
CA LEU A 69 -6.15 1.52 4.55
C LEU A 69 -5.85 2.24 5.87
N MET A 70 -5.42 1.49 6.89
CA MET A 70 -5.00 2.08 8.18
C MET A 70 -3.73 2.90 8.06
N TRP A 71 -2.78 2.48 7.22
CA TRP A 71 -1.60 3.29 6.88
C TRP A 71 -1.98 4.63 6.24
N LEU A 72 -2.94 4.65 5.31
CA LEU A 72 -3.36 5.89 4.67
C LEU A 72 -4.00 6.84 5.68
N LEU A 73 -4.84 6.34 6.60
CA LEU A 73 -5.37 7.15 7.70
C LEU A 73 -4.26 7.65 8.64
N TRP A 74 -3.32 6.79 9.01
CA TRP A 74 -2.16 7.15 9.83
C TRP A 74 -1.38 8.31 9.20
N SER A 75 -1.05 8.20 7.91
CA SER A 75 -0.35 9.24 7.18
C SER A 75 -1.12 10.57 7.18
N GLY A 76 -2.45 10.52 7.05
CA GLY A 76 -3.29 11.72 7.05
C GLY A 76 -3.42 12.38 8.43
N VAL A 77 -3.56 11.59 9.51
CA VAL A 77 -3.56 12.09 10.91
C VAL A 77 -2.26 12.84 11.21
N HIS A 78 -1.12 12.28 10.80
CA HIS A 78 0.18 12.88 11.11
C HIS A 78 0.52 14.06 10.20
N GLN A 79 0.24 13.96 8.90
CA GLN A 79 0.60 15.03 7.97
C GLN A 79 -0.35 16.22 8.06
N THR A 80 -1.65 16.01 8.27
CA THR A 80 -2.66 17.07 8.34
C THR A 80 -3.65 16.76 9.48
N PRO A 81 -3.26 16.99 10.75
CA PRO A 81 -4.06 16.61 11.92
C PRO A 81 -5.38 17.39 12.06
N VAL A 82 -5.52 18.51 11.36
CA VAL A 82 -6.75 19.32 11.34
C VAL A 82 -7.16 19.53 9.88
N LEU A 83 -8.36 19.09 9.51
CA LEU A 83 -8.87 19.23 8.15
C LEU A 83 -8.88 20.72 7.72
N GLY A 84 -8.40 20.98 6.50
CA GLY A 84 -8.33 22.32 5.93
C GLY A 84 -7.14 23.16 6.39
N GLN A 85 -6.30 22.66 7.31
CA GLN A 85 -5.02 23.29 7.63
C GLN A 85 -3.92 22.82 6.67
N PRO A 86 -2.85 23.61 6.49
CA PRO A 86 -1.67 23.17 5.76
C PRO A 86 -1.06 21.90 6.38
N ALA A 87 -0.43 21.07 5.55
CA ALA A 87 0.33 19.93 6.05
C ALA A 87 1.47 20.40 6.96
N VAL A 88 1.73 19.64 8.02
CA VAL A 88 2.75 19.95 9.05
C VAL A 88 4.13 20.09 8.41
N VAL A 89 4.48 19.21 7.46
CA VAL A 89 5.74 19.28 6.71
C VAL A 89 5.47 19.83 5.31
N SER A 90 6.00 21.03 5.03
CA SER A 90 5.79 21.68 3.73
C SER A 90 6.44 20.90 2.57
N PRO A 91 5.94 21.02 1.33
CA PRO A 91 6.56 20.37 0.17
C PRO A 91 8.05 20.71 -0.01
N ALA A 92 8.45 21.96 0.30
CA ALA A 92 9.85 22.37 0.25
C ALA A 92 10.71 21.62 1.28
N LYS A 93 10.20 21.43 2.50
CA LYS A 93 10.90 20.65 3.54
C LYS A 93 10.94 19.16 3.20
N ARG A 94 9.86 18.60 2.64
CA ARG A 94 9.85 17.22 2.13
C ARG A 94 10.91 16.99 1.05
N THR A 95 11.03 17.93 0.10
CA THR A 95 12.10 17.92 -0.90
C THR A 95 13.49 18.01 -0.25
N ALA A 96 13.68 18.89 0.74
CA ALA A 96 14.94 19.02 1.45
C ALA A 96 15.35 17.73 2.18
N ILE A 97 14.38 17.02 2.77
CA ILE A 97 14.64 15.70 3.39
C ILE A 97 15.07 14.70 2.32
N THR A 98 14.34 14.56 1.20
CA THR A 98 14.73 13.65 0.11
C THR A 98 16.13 13.93 -0.40
N GLN A 99 16.50 15.21 -0.57
CA GLN A 99 17.87 15.56 -0.99
C GLN A 99 18.92 15.16 0.06
N ARG A 100 18.63 15.33 1.34
CA ARG A 100 19.54 14.94 2.42
C ARG A 100 19.70 13.43 2.53
N VAL A 101 18.61 12.69 2.31
CA VAL A 101 18.59 11.24 2.24
C VAL A 101 19.36 10.73 1.03
N LEU A 102 19.17 11.31 -0.16
CA LEU A 102 19.94 10.97 -1.36
C LEU A 102 21.44 11.19 -1.17
N GLN A 103 21.85 12.32 -0.58
CA GLN A 103 23.27 12.57 -0.26
C GLN A 103 23.89 11.47 0.63
N ALA A 104 23.09 10.82 1.48
CA ALA A 104 23.55 9.74 2.34
C ALA A 104 23.50 8.37 1.65
N CYS A 105 22.62 8.18 0.66
CA CYS A 105 22.19 6.85 0.24
C CYS A 105 22.23 6.54 -1.25
N ASP A 106 22.38 7.54 -2.12
CA ASP A 106 22.48 7.36 -3.58
C ASP A 106 23.62 6.41 -3.95
N ALA A 107 24.84 6.73 -3.48
CA ALA A 107 26.05 5.95 -3.76
C ALA A 107 26.09 4.52 -3.17
N ILE A 108 25.08 4.06 -2.41
CA ILE A 108 25.13 2.76 -1.70
C ILE A 108 25.10 1.58 -2.67
N ASP A 109 24.49 1.74 -3.85
CA ASP A 109 24.50 0.72 -4.90
C ASP A 109 25.72 0.82 -5.83
N GLY A 110 26.63 1.77 -5.57
CA GLY A 110 27.84 2.00 -6.36
C GLY A 110 27.66 3.01 -7.49
N LEU A 111 26.49 3.63 -7.65
CA LEU A 111 26.21 4.66 -8.64
C LEU A 111 25.66 5.93 -7.96
N VAL A 112 25.98 7.10 -8.51
CA VAL A 112 25.42 8.39 -8.05
C VAL A 112 24.55 8.91 -9.19
N ASP A 113 23.27 8.59 -9.16
CA ASP A 113 22.32 8.90 -10.23
C ASP A 113 21.00 9.52 -9.72
N GLY A 114 20.95 9.86 -8.43
CA GLY A 114 19.78 10.42 -7.78
C GLY A 114 18.71 9.38 -7.45
N GLN A 115 19.06 8.09 -7.41
CA GLN A 115 18.14 7.00 -7.07
C GLN A 115 18.62 6.24 -5.84
N ILE A 116 17.68 5.59 -5.14
CA ILE A 116 18.01 4.67 -4.06
C ILE A 116 17.48 3.30 -4.46
N THR A 117 18.32 2.50 -5.12
CA THR A 117 17.92 1.18 -5.65
C THR A 117 17.64 0.16 -4.54
N ASN A 118 18.22 0.36 -3.35
CA ASN A 118 17.98 -0.48 -2.18
C ASN A 118 17.83 0.36 -0.90
N PRO A 119 16.65 0.93 -0.62
CA PRO A 119 16.43 1.77 0.56
C PRO A 119 16.58 1.02 1.88
N ARG A 120 16.58 -0.32 1.88
CA ARG A 120 16.83 -1.14 3.08
C ARG A 120 18.30 -1.13 3.52
N ALA A 121 19.22 -0.79 2.61
CA ALA A 121 20.64 -0.61 2.92
C ALA A 121 20.96 0.85 3.31
N CYS A 122 20.03 1.79 3.07
CA CYS A 122 20.19 3.19 3.42
C CYS A 122 20.15 3.39 4.94
N VAL A 123 21.22 4.00 5.47
CA VAL A 123 21.30 4.40 6.88
C VAL A 123 21.39 5.92 6.93
N PHE A 124 20.31 6.55 7.38
CA PHE A 124 20.24 8.00 7.53
C PHE A 124 19.64 8.37 8.90
N ASN A 125 20.29 9.30 9.60
CA ASN A 125 19.80 9.81 10.88
C ASN A 125 18.95 11.08 10.67
N ILE A 126 17.63 10.93 10.65
CA ILE A 126 16.70 12.06 10.47
C ILE A 126 16.78 13.10 11.61
N ASP A 127 17.24 12.72 12.80
CA ASP A 127 17.43 13.68 13.91
C ASP A 127 18.48 14.74 13.60
N SER A 128 19.41 14.47 12.66
CA SER A 128 20.40 15.45 12.21
C SER A 128 19.77 16.68 11.52
N MET A 129 18.54 16.57 11.04
CA MET A 129 17.78 17.69 10.47
C MET A 129 16.89 18.39 11.50
N GLY A 130 16.82 17.87 12.73
CA GLY A 130 15.95 18.35 13.80
C GLY A 130 16.59 19.42 14.69
N PRO A 131 15.94 19.73 15.83
CA PRO A 131 16.47 20.71 16.79
C PRO A 131 17.84 20.37 17.39
N ALA A 132 18.16 19.08 17.50
CA ALA A 132 19.46 18.60 17.97
C ALA A 132 20.55 18.62 16.88
N GLY A 133 20.17 18.94 15.63
CA GLY A 133 21.06 19.02 14.48
C GLY A 133 21.02 20.41 13.85
N ASP A 134 20.72 20.49 12.55
CA ASP A 134 20.78 21.74 11.79
C ASP A 134 19.52 22.63 11.88
N ASN A 135 18.50 22.20 12.63
CA ASN A 135 17.22 22.91 12.80
C ASN A 135 16.41 23.13 11.50
N THR A 136 16.67 22.38 10.42
CA THR A 136 15.86 22.42 9.18
C THR A 136 14.39 22.05 9.45
N LEU A 137 14.18 21.07 10.32
CA LEU A 137 12.88 20.61 10.81
C LEU A 137 12.68 21.07 12.25
N THR A 138 11.51 21.63 12.53
CA THR A 138 11.02 21.82 13.89
C THR A 138 10.79 20.46 14.56
N ALA A 139 10.66 20.44 15.89
CA ALA A 139 10.33 19.21 16.63
C ALA A 139 9.03 18.55 16.13
N ALA A 140 8.02 19.35 15.80
CA ALA A 140 6.75 18.84 15.28
C ALA A 140 6.88 18.22 13.89
N GLU A 141 7.59 18.89 12.97
CA GLU A 141 7.86 18.35 11.63
C GLU A 141 8.68 17.06 11.68
N LEU A 142 9.73 17.03 12.51
CA LEU A 142 10.55 15.84 12.72
C LEU A 142 9.73 14.67 13.25
N ALA A 143 8.82 14.91 14.19
CA ALA A 143 7.93 13.89 14.72
C ALA A 143 7.02 13.29 13.63
N VAL A 144 6.49 14.12 12.74
CA VAL A 144 5.68 13.65 11.60
C VAL A 144 6.50 12.80 10.64
N VAL A 145 7.71 13.23 10.27
CA VAL A 145 8.59 12.46 9.38
C VAL A 145 8.96 11.11 10.01
N LYS A 146 9.26 11.08 11.32
CA LYS A 146 9.50 9.83 12.05
C LYS A 146 8.28 8.92 12.06
N ALA A 147 7.08 9.45 12.25
CA ALA A 147 5.84 8.68 12.20
C ALA A 147 5.58 8.08 10.80
N MET A 148 5.93 8.81 9.73
CA MET A 148 5.85 8.31 8.35
C MET A 148 6.81 7.14 8.10
N TYR A 149 8.04 7.19 8.60
CA TYR A 149 8.98 6.06 8.46
C TYR A 149 8.64 4.87 9.35
N ALA A 150 8.15 5.13 10.57
CA ALA A 150 7.79 4.08 11.53
C ALA A 150 6.61 3.24 11.03
N GLY A 151 5.65 3.85 10.35
CA GLY A 151 4.42 3.18 9.95
C GLY A 151 3.36 3.15 11.05
N THR A 152 2.26 2.46 10.78
CA THR A 152 1.12 2.40 11.69
C THR A 152 1.47 1.61 12.95
N THR A 153 1.30 2.24 14.12
CA THR A 153 1.38 1.57 15.42
C THR A 153 0.06 1.69 16.18
N SER A 154 -0.15 0.80 17.15
CA SER A 154 -1.20 1.00 18.17
C SER A 154 -0.84 2.17 19.09
N GLU A 155 -1.79 2.63 19.90
CA GLU A 155 -1.54 3.61 20.97
C GLU A 155 -0.54 3.11 22.02
N THR A 156 -0.35 1.80 22.14
CA THR A 156 0.66 1.18 23.02
C THR A 156 2.02 0.99 22.36
N GLY A 157 2.18 1.41 21.11
CA GLY A 157 3.43 1.29 20.35
C GLY A 157 3.65 -0.08 19.67
N GLN A 158 2.64 -0.95 19.62
CA GLN A 158 2.73 -2.20 18.86
C GLN A 158 2.76 -1.88 17.36
N GLN A 159 3.79 -2.35 16.64
CA GLN A 159 3.86 -2.24 15.19
C GLN A 159 2.69 -2.99 14.53
N ARG A 160 1.95 -2.30 13.64
CA ARG A 160 0.83 -2.89 12.89
C ARG A 160 1.11 -2.99 11.39
N TYR A 161 1.63 -1.93 10.77
CA TYR A 161 2.00 -1.91 9.35
C TYR A 161 3.25 -1.09 9.09
N THR A 162 4.04 -1.44 8.07
CA THR A 162 5.27 -0.71 7.73
C THR A 162 4.99 0.73 7.29
N GLY A 163 5.95 1.62 7.53
CA GLY A 163 5.95 2.98 7.00
C GLY A 163 6.65 3.12 5.65
N ALA A 164 6.69 4.36 5.18
CA ALA A 164 7.34 4.78 3.95
C ALA A 164 8.87 4.60 4.03
N LYS A 165 9.53 4.60 2.87
CA LYS A 165 10.98 4.32 2.76
C LYS A 165 11.78 5.58 2.47
N PHE A 166 13.05 5.55 2.86
CA PHE A 166 13.99 6.61 2.49
C PHE A 166 13.99 6.82 0.97
N GLY A 167 13.89 8.09 0.57
CA GLY A 167 13.76 8.51 -0.82
C GLY A 167 12.33 8.75 -1.29
N SER A 168 11.31 8.53 -0.44
CA SER A 168 9.89 8.75 -0.78
C SER A 168 9.30 10.05 -0.23
N GLU A 169 10.08 10.88 0.46
CA GLU A 169 9.56 11.98 1.29
C GLU A 169 8.89 13.08 0.45
N ALA A 170 9.48 13.41 -0.70
CA ALA A 170 8.89 14.32 -1.68
C ALA A 170 7.48 13.89 -2.13
N ASP A 171 7.18 12.60 -2.04
CA ASP A 171 5.90 11.99 -2.45
C ASP A 171 4.97 11.68 -1.27
N PHE A 172 5.25 12.15 -0.05
CA PHE A 172 4.28 12.08 1.05
C PHE A 172 3.06 12.96 0.78
N ASP A 173 2.04 12.42 0.11
CA ASP A 173 0.80 13.13 -0.16
C ASP A 173 -0.05 13.23 1.13
N PRO A 174 -0.28 14.44 1.68
CA PRO A 174 -1.08 14.61 2.88
C PRO A 174 -2.58 14.37 2.66
N ASN A 175 -3.05 14.39 1.40
CA ASN A 175 -4.48 14.38 1.07
C ASN A 175 -4.99 13.00 0.63
N PHE A 176 -4.12 11.99 0.56
CA PHE A 176 -4.47 10.69 0.00
C PHE A 176 -5.67 10.05 0.74
N ALA A 177 -5.70 10.19 2.07
CA ALA A 177 -6.79 9.68 2.90
C ALA A 177 -8.14 10.35 2.61
N ASP A 178 -8.14 11.67 2.41
CA ASP A 178 -9.35 12.45 2.14
C ASP A 178 -9.86 12.19 0.71
N ASN A 179 -8.96 12.18 -0.28
CA ASN A 179 -9.28 11.91 -1.67
C ASN A 179 -9.90 10.52 -1.86
N GLY A 180 -9.44 9.54 -1.08
CA GLY A 180 -10.00 8.19 -1.06
C GLY A 180 -11.28 8.05 -0.23
N GLY A 181 -11.70 9.08 0.52
CA GLY A 181 -12.85 9.03 1.42
C GLY A 181 -12.70 8.00 2.55
N TYR A 182 -11.47 7.63 2.91
CA TYR A 182 -11.19 6.51 3.81
C TYR A 182 -11.60 6.78 5.25
N GLY A 183 -11.49 8.02 5.71
CA GLY A 183 -11.93 8.43 7.05
C GLY A 183 -13.45 8.25 7.23
N PRO A 184 -14.27 8.87 6.38
CA PRO A 184 -15.73 8.64 6.37
C PRO A 184 -16.10 7.17 6.18
N PHE A 185 -15.39 6.44 5.30
CA PHE A 185 -15.61 5.00 5.10
C PHE A 185 -15.43 4.23 6.41
N ILE A 186 -14.35 4.47 7.16
CA ILE A 186 -14.11 3.81 8.45
C ILE A 186 -15.11 4.25 9.52
N GLY A 187 -15.45 5.54 9.56
CA GLY A 187 -16.50 6.04 10.45
C GLY A 187 -17.83 5.32 10.24
N HIS A 188 -18.22 5.11 8.98
CA HIS A 188 -19.45 4.40 8.64
C HIS A 188 -19.36 2.89 8.87
N PHE A 189 -18.35 2.22 8.29
CA PHE A 189 -18.29 0.76 8.23
C PHE A 189 -17.80 0.10 9.52
N VAL A 190 -16.95 0.77 10.29
CA VAL A 190 -16.38 0.21 11.53
C VAL A 190 -17.10 0.76 12.75
N TYR A 191 -17.27 2.08 12.82
CA TYR A 191 -17.88 2.73 13.99
C TYR A 191 -19.40 2.88 13.90
N GLY A 192 -20.02 2.56 12.74
CA GLY A 192 -21.47 2.69 12.55
C GLY A 192 -21.97 4.14 12.57
N VAL A 193 -21.08 5.12 12.36
CA VAL A 193 -21.43 6.55 12.43
C VAL A 193 -21.91 7.04 11.07
N LEU A 194 -23.11 7.61 11.03
CA LEU A 194 -23.79 8.07 9.82
C LEU A 194 -23.52 9.54 9.47
N SER A 195 -22.35 10.11 9.83
CA SER A 195 -21.91 11.48 9.52
C SER A 195 -22.83 12.64 10.00
N PRO A 196 -22.27 13.83 10.32
CA PRO A 196 -21.37 14.17 11.44
C PRO A 196 -21.97 13.84 12.82
N PRO A 197 -21.16 13.70 13.90
CA PRO A 197 -19.90 14.45 14.15
C PRO A 197 -18.57 13.63 14.20
N PHE A 198 -18.40 12.51 13.49
CA PHE A 198 -17.12 11.76 13.49
C PHE A 198 -16.00 12.49 12.75
N ASP A 199 -14.94 12.85 13.46
CA ASP A 199 -13.69 13.38 12.91
C ASP A 199 -12.61 12.32 13.02
N TRP A 200 -12.34 11.64 11.90
CA TRP A 200 -11.40 10.52 11.86
C TRP A 200 -9.97 10.92 12.25
N ARG A 201 -9.61 12.20 12.20
CA ARG A 201 -8.27 12.67 12.58
C ARG A 201 -8.04 12.65 14.09
N ARG A 202 -9.12 12.80 14.85
CA ARG A 202 -9.10 12.83 16.32
C ARG A 202 -9.66 11.56 16.93
N ASP A 203 -10.69 10.99 16.30
CA ASP A 203 -11.55 9.99 16.90
C ASP A 203 -11.13 8.55 16.57
N VAL A 204 -10.27 8.34 15.56
CA VAL A 204 -9.73 7.02 15.23
C VAL A 204 -8.76 6.56 16.32
N ASN A 205 -8.99 5.34 16.82
CA ASN A 205 -8.09 4.66 17.74
C ASN A 205 -7.49 3.43 17.05
N PHE A 206 -6.19 3.49 16.74
CA PHE A 206 -5.44 2.49 15.99
C PHE A 206 -5.29 1.14 16.70
N SER A 207 -5.45 1.06 18.03
CA SER A 207 -5.48 -0.22 18.76
C SER A 207 -6.74 -1.01 18.45
N THR A 208 -7.88 -0.34 18.31
CA THR A 208 -9.19 -0.97 18.21
C THR A 208 -9.69 -1.05 16.77
N VAL A 209 -9.60 0.06 16.04
CA VAL A 209 -10.09 0.18 14.65
C VAL A 209 -9.38 -0.80 13.72
N TYR A 210 -8.10 -1.08 13.97
CA TYR A 210 -7.25 -1.84 13.07
C TYR A 210 -7.74 -3.28 12.97
N ASP A 211 -7.95 -3.92 14.12
CA ASP A 211 -8.41 -5.30 14.20
C ASP A 211 -9.87 -5.44 13.74
N GLN A 212 -10.72 -4.45 14.04
CA GLN A 212 -12.11 -4.42 13.56
C GLN A 212 -12.19 -4.26 12.03
N ALA A 213 -11.46 -3.30 11.46
CA ALA A 213 -11.39 -3.08 10.02
C ALA A 213 -10.82 -4.32 9.30
N LYS A 214 -9.76 -4.92 9.85
CA LYS A 214 -9.16 -6.12 9.29
C LYS A 214 -10.13 -7.30 9.31
N ALA A 215 -10.83 -7.53 10.41
CA ALA A 215 -11.84 -8.60 10.51
C ALA A 215 -13.00 -8.38 9.53
N ALA A 216 -13.50 -7.15 9.40
CA ALA A 216 -14.65 -6.83 8.55
C ALA A 216 -14.32 -6.84 7.05
N LEU A 217 -13.14 -6.38 6.66
CA LEU A 217 -12.80 -6.11 5.26
C LEU A 217 -12.01 -7.25 4.60
N SER A 218 -11.11 -7.92 5.34
CA SER A 218 -10.22 -8.93 4.76
C SER A 218 -10.94 -10.00 3.93
N PRO A 219 -12.07 -10.59 4.35
CA PRO A 219 -12.74 -11.65 3.60
C PRO A 219 -13.19 -11.27 2.19
N ILE A 220 -13.28 -9.97 1.88
CA ILE A 220 -13.79 -9.49 0.59
C ILE A 220 -12.84 -8.53 -0.11
N THR A 221 -11.85 -7.93 0.57
CA THR A 221 -10.95 -6.94 -0.01
C THR A 221 -9.49 -7.38 -0.06
N ALA A 222 -9.05 -8.27 0.82
CA ALA A 222 -7.64 -8.63 0.92
C ALA A 222 -7.31 -9.85 0.05
N ALA A 223 -6.11 -9.84 -0.53
CA ALA A 223 -5.52 -10.98 -1.25
C ALA A 223 -4.21 -11.45 -0.56
N PRO A 224 -4.24 -11.87 0.72
CA PRO A 224 -3.02 -12.18 1.46
C PRO A 224 -2.52 -13.62 1.23
N SER A 225 -3.32 -14.49 0.61
CA SER A 225 -3.00 -15.92 0.52
C SER A 225 -1.73 -16.15 -0.32
N PRO A 226 -0.73 -16.88 0.21
CA PRO A 226 0.40 -17.33 -0.59
C PRO A 226 0.07 -18.58 -1.42
N ASP A 227 -1.09 -19.19 -1.25
CA ASP A 227 -1.49 -20.32 -2.08
C ASP A 227 -1.98 -19.84 -3.45
N LEU A 228 -1.11 -19.98 -4.46
CA LEU A 228 -1.41 -19.77 -5.87
C LEU A 228 -1.38 -21.08 -6.67
N THR A 229 -1.50 -22.23 -6.00
CA THR A 229 -1.34 -23.56 -6.60
C THR A 229 -2.28 -23.75 -7.79
N ALA A 230 -3.54 -23.37 -7.64
CA ALA A 230 -4.52 -23.50 -8.72
C ALA A 230 -4.17 -22.61 -9.94
N PHE A 231 -3.73 -21.37 -9.71
CA PHE A 231 -3.32 -20.45 -10.78
C PHE A 231 -2.11 -21.00 -11.54
N LYS A 232 -1.10 -21.47 -10.80
CA LYS A 232 0.11 -22.10 -11.33
C LYS A 232 -0.19 -23.39 -12.10
N ASN A 233 -1.03 -24.27 -11.54
CA ASN A 233 -1.36 -25.57 -12.15
C ASN A 233 -2.13 -25.43 -13.47
N HIS A 234 -2.91 -24.37 -13.65
CA HIS A 234 -3.55 -24.08 -14.93
C HIS A 234 -2.58 -23.48 -15.98
N GLY A 235 -1.35 -23.14 -15.59
CA GLY A 235 -0.33 -22.56 -16.46
C GLY A 235 -0.12 -21.05 -16.29
N GLY A 236 -0.85 -20.41 -15.37
CA GLY A 236 -0.85 -18.97 -15.15
C GLY A 236 0.53 -18.39 -14.80
N LYS A 237 0.80 -17.17 -15.26
CA LYS A 237 2.04 -16.42 -14.98
C LYS A 237 1.72 -15.11 -14.28
N LEU A 238 2.47 -14.80 -13.22
CA LEU A 238 2.33 -13.58 -12.43
C LEU A 238 3.64 -12.80 -12.44
N ILE A 239 3.56 -11.51 -12.80
CA ILE A 239 4.63 -10.52 -12.60
C ILE A 239 4.14 -9.57 -11.50
N GLN A 240 4.91 -9.46 -10.41
CA GLN A 240 4.68 -8.46 -9.38
C GLN A 240 5.82 -7.44 -9.43
N PHE A 241 5.49 -6.15 -9.33
CA PHE A 241 6.46 -5.07 -9.26
C PHE A 241 5.98 -3.99 -8.30
N ALA A 242 6.89 -3.28 -7.64
CA ALA A 242 6.59 -2.17 -6.75
C ALA A 242 7.73 -1.14 -6.80
N GLY A 243 7.41 0.14 -6.64
CA GLY A 243 8.40 1.21 -6.55
C GLY A 243 8.97 1.30 -5.14
N TRP A 244 10.29 1.45 -5.02
CA TRP A 244 10.92 1.63 -3.70
C TRP A 244 10.56 2.96 -3.03
N ASN A 245 10.25 3.99 -3.82
CA ASN A 245 9.83 5.30 -3.31
C ASN A 245 8.30 5.43 -3.11
N ASP A 246 7.54 4.33 -3.16
CA ASP A 246 6.08 4.39 -2.99
C ASP A 246 5.72 4.67 -1.52
N SER A 247 5.18 5.86 -1.26
CA SER A 247 4.71 6.31 0.05
C SER A 247 3.25 5.91 0.34
N VAL A 248 2.48 5.56 -0.69
CA VAL A 248 1.06 5.25 -0.63
C VAL A 248 0.85 3.77 -0.30
N VAL A 249 1.55 2.90 -1.02
CA VAL A 249 1.59 1.45 -0.75
C VAL A 249 3.04 1.07 -0.44
N PRO A 250 3.48 1.19 0.83
CA PRO A 250 4.85 0.90 1.21
C PRO A 250 5.35 -0.45 0.67
N PRO A 251 6.51 -0.50 -0.01
CA PRO A 251 6.93 -1.63 -0.83
C PRO A 251 7.19 -2.92 -0.05
N ASP A 252 7.41 -2.84 1.27
CA ASP A 252 7.63 -4.03 2.11
C ASP A 252 6.44 -4.99 2.08
N GLY A 253 5.21 -4.51 1.86
CA GLY A 253 4.05 -5.40 1.67
C GLY A 253 4.26 -6.35 0.49
N SER A 254 4.78 -5.83 -0.63
CA SER A 254 5.08 -6.63 -1.82
C SER A 254 6.24 -7.60 -1.59
N VAL A 255 7.29 -7.16 -0.90
CA VAL A 255 8.45 -7.99 -0.55
C VAL A 255 8.04 -9.13 0.40
N ASN A 256 7.24 -8.84 1.42
CA ASN A 256 6.73 -9.82 2.38
C ASN A 256 5.79 -10.84 1.73
N TYR A 257 4.97 -10.40 0.77
CA TYR A 257 4.12 -11.31 0.01
C TYR A 257 4.96 -12.27 -0.85
N TYR A 258 5.99 -11.77 -1.53
CA TYR A 258 6.94 -12.63 -2.27
C TYR A 258 7.62 -13.67 -1.36
N HIS A 259 8.09 -13.27 -0.17
CA HIS A 259 8.66 -14.21 0.78
C HIS A 259 7.65 -15.26 1.26
N SER A 260 6.39 -14.86 1.49
CA SER A 260 5.31 -15.78 1.85
C SER A 260 5.05 -16.81 0.74
N LEU A 261 5.02 -16.38 -0.54
CA LEU A 261 4.89 -17.27 -1.70
C LEU A 261 6.05 -18.27 -1.77
N ALA A 262 7.29 -17.78 -1.67
CA ALA A 262 8.49 -18.62 -1.75
C ALA A 262 8.54 -19.65 -0.60
N LEU A 263 8.16 -19.25 0.61
CA LEU A 263 8.09 -20.16 1.76
C LEU A 263 6.97 -21.20 1.60
N PHE A 264 5.79 -20.78 1.14
CA PHE A 264 4.67 -21.69 0.89
C PHE A 264 5.06 -22.79 -0.11
N GLU A 265 5.64 -22.41 -1.25
CA GLU A 265 6.12 -23.34 -2.27
C GLU A 265 7.19 -24.29 -1.71
N LYS A 266 8.14 -23.80 -0.93
CA LYS A 266 9.17 -24.64 -0.30
C LYS A 266 8.58 -25.67 0.67
N LEU A 267 7.52 -25.33 1.40
CA LEU A 267 6.87 -26.24 2.36
C LEU A 267 5.96 -27.28 1.69
N HIS A 268 5.46 -27.04 0.48
CA HIS A 268 4.56 -27.94 -0.25
C HIS A 268 5.26 -28.77 -1.34
N THR A 269 6.56 -28.55 -1.55
CA THR A 269 7.41 -29.33 -2.47
C THR A 269 8.30 -30.35 -1.75
N LEU A 270 8.28 -30.37 -0.41
CA LEU A 270 8.87 -31.40 0.46
C LEU A 270 7.87 -32.53 0.70
#